data_AF-X1KQF0-F1
#
_entry.id   AF-X1KQF0-F1
#
_cell.length_a   1.000
_cell.length_b   1.000
_cell.length_c   1.000
_cell.angle_alpha   90.00
_cell.angle_beta   90.00
_cell.angle_gamma   90.00
#
_symmetry.space_group_name_H-M   'P 1'
#
loop_
_entity.id
_entity.type
_entity.pdbx_description
1 polymer ?
#
loop_
_entity_poly.entity_id
_entity_poly.type
_entity_poly.pdbx_seq_one_letter_code
_entity_poly.pdbx_strand_id
1 'polypeptide(L)'
;QGVVDYLKQKGLASRGLIVGYDTRFASEDFASATAEVVAGNGIKVYLCTKATPTPLISYGVKAQGAGGAVVITASHNPAIWNGFKYKTEYASSAPPEVEAEIESNASRTLATGGINQTPLTEAVEQGLVEYINLDPIYFDHITKLINLSELRQAKLKIVVDPMYGAGIGYFKTLLGGRAIEVVEINSERNPLFPGIQPEPIAANLAKLSTTVKEQRANVGIATDGDADRIGIIDENGEFLTQLQVFALLALYLLEIRGERGAMVKTITTTSMLYRLGEIYKVPVYETPVGFKYIAPIMMAENALVGGEESGGYGFRGHMPERDGILAGLYFLDLM
;
A
#
# COMPACT_ATOMS: atom_id res chain seq x y z
N GLN A 1 22.04 -6.16 4.92
CA GLN A 1 22.66 -7.49 5.09
C GLN A 1 21.69 -8.52 5.67
N GLY A 2 20.99 -8.26 6.79
CA GLY A 2 20.07 -9.26 7.38
C GLY A 2 19.04 -9.86 6.41
N VAL A 3 18.43 -9.03 5.54
CA VAL A 3 17.52 -9.49 4.47
C VAL A 3 18.23 -10.37 3.43
N VAL A 4 19.47 -10.05 3.07
CA VAL A 4 20.26 -10.85 2.11
C VAL A 4 20.51 -12.25 2.65
N ASP A 5 20.93 -12.34 3.92
CA ASP A 5 21.17 -13.61 4.58
C ASP A 5 19.89 -14.44 4.64
N TYR A 6 18.76 -13.82 4.97
CA TYR A 6 17.44 -14.45 4.94
C TYR A 6 17.09 -14.99 3.54
N LEU A 7 17.23 -14.19 2.48
CA LEU A 7 16.97 -14.62 1.11
C LEU A 7 17.83 -15.83 0.71
N LYS A 8 19.10 -15.85 1.10
CA LYS A 8 20.01 -16.99 0.85
C LYS A 8 19.57 -18.23 1.62
N GLN A 9 19.25 -18.09 2.91
CA GLN A 9 18.80 -19.20 3.78
C GLN A 9 17.50 -19.84 3.29
N LYS A 10 16.57 -19.04 2.75
CA LYS A 10 15.30 -19.52 2.20
C LYS A 10 15.36 -19.95 0.73
N GLY A 11 16.52 -19.87 0.08
CA GLY A 11 16.66 -20.20 -1.33
C GLY A 11 15.94 -19.23 -2.28
N LEU A 12 15.68 -18.01 -1.83
CA LEU A 12 14.98 -16.96 -2.59
C LEU A 12 15.94 -16.02 -3.33
N ALA A 13 17.24 -16.10 -3.06
CA ALA A 13 18.26 -15.19 -3.63
C ALA A 13 18.25 -15.13 -5.17
N SER A 14 18.00 -16.25 -5.87
CA SER A 14 17.97 -16.30 -7.33
C SER A 14 16.76 -15.58 -7.95
N ARG A 15 15.73 -15.28 -7.15
CA ARG A 15 14.53 -14.54 -7.58
C ARG A 15 14.73 -13.03 -7.51
N GLY A 16 15.83 -12.56 -6.94
CA GLY A 16 16.09 -11.14 -6.74
C GLY A 16 15.21 -10.48 -5.68
N LEU A 17 15.38 -9.18 -5.50
CA LEU A 17 14.68 -8.37 -4.51
C LEU A 17 14.20 -7.06 -5.15
N ILE A 18 12.94 -6.69 -4.92
CA ILE A 18 12.45 -5.35 -5.28
C ILE A 18 12.80 -4.38 -4.16
N VAL A 19 13.27 -3.19 -4.51
CA VAL A 19 13.50 -2.10 -3.54
C VAL A 19 12.72 -0.88 -4.01
N GLY A 20 11.89 -0.34 -3.14
CA GLY A 20 11.14 0.89 -3.39
C GLY A 20 11.04 1.75 -2.13
N TYR A 21 10.46 2.93 -2.28
CA TYR A 21 10.50 3.94 -1.25
C TYR A 21 9.36 4.96 -1.38
N ASP A 22 9.05 5.67 -0.30
CA ASP A 22 8.09 6.78 -0.27
C ASP A 22 8.77 8.16 -0.43
N THR A 23 8.05 9.24 -0.15
CA THR A 23 8.53 10.62 -0.34
C THR A 23 9.31 11.19 0.84
N ARG A 24 9.55 10.42 1.92
CA ARG A 24 10.26 10.90 3.13
C ARG A 24 11.70 11.30 2.84
N PHE A 25 12.29 11.98 3.83
CA PHE A 25 13.70 12.39 3.76
C PHE A 25 14.64 11.22 3.50
N ALA A 26 15.48 11.39 2.48
CA ALA A 26 16.52 10.45 2.07
C ALA A 26 16.02 9.03 1.76
N SER A 27 14.73 8.83 1.51
CA SER A 27 14.21 7.49 1.20
C SER A 27 14.84 6.91 -0.08
N GLU A 28 15.15 7.76 -1.07
CA GLU A 28 15.88 7.37 -2.27
C GLU A 28 17.33 6.93 -1.99
N ASP A 29 17.99 7.55 -1.01
CA ASP A 29 19.37 7.24 -0.62
C ASP A 29 19.41 5.94 0.19
N PHE A 30 18.46 5.73 1.11
CA PHE A 30 18.34 4.48 1.85
C PHE A 30 17.94 3.31 0.94
N ALA A 31 17.11 3.55 -0.08
CA ALA A 31 16.80 2.55 -1.10
C ALA A 31 18.05 2.19 -1.93
N SER A 32 18.84 3.20 -2.31
CA SER A 32 20.13 3.01 -2.99
C SER A 32 21.11 2.20 -2.14
N ALA A 33 21.31 2.57 -0.88
CA ALA A 33 22.17 1.81 0.04
C ALA A 33 21.69 0.36 0.25
N THR A 34 20.37 0.13 0.27
CA THR A 34 19.81 -1.22 0.31
C THR A 34 20.19 -2.00 -0.95
N ALA A 35 20.07 -1.38 -2.14
CA ALA A 35 20.43 -2.00 -3.41
C ALA A 35 21.93 -2.33 -3.49
N GLU A 36 22.81 -1.44 -3.03
CA GLU A 36 24.27 -1.66 -2.99
C GLU A 36 24.67 -2.88 -2.17
N VAL A 37 24.05 -3.06 -1.00
CA VAL A 37 24.31 -4.22 -0.13
C VAL A 37 23.76 -5.51 -0.73
N VAL A 38 22.58 -5.47 -1.34
CA VAL A 38 21.97 -6.65 -1.96
C VAL A 38 22.76 -7.09 -3.20
N ALA A 39 23.12 -6.14 -4.07
CA ALA A 39 23.95 -6.38 -5.24
C ALA A 39 25.37 -6.82 -4.88
N GLY A 40 25.98 -6.24 -3.84
CA GLY A 40 27.31 -6.65 -3.35
C GLY A 40 27.37 -8.10 -2.85
N ASN A 41 26.21 -8.71 -2.64
CA ASN A 41 26.05 -10.12 -2.29
C ASN A 41 25.64 -11.02 -3.47
N GLY A 42 25.65 -10.49 -4.70
CA GLY A 42 25.34 -11.19 -5.94
C GLY A 42 23.86 -11.41 -6.21
N ILE A 43 22.97 -10.68 -5.52
CA ILE A 43 21.52 -10.80 -5.69
C ILE A 43 21.02 -9.68 -6.62
N LYS A 44 20.22 -10.05 -7.62
CA LYS A 44 19.59 -9.09 -8.54
C LYS A 44 18.63 -8.18 -7.76
N VAL A 45 18.70 -6.88 -8.03
CA VAL A 45 17.83 -5.86 -7.44
C VAL A 45 17.01 -5.21 -8.54
N TYR A 46 15.71 -5.08 -8.29
CA TYR A 46 14.81 -4.25 -9.07
C TYR A 46 14.49 -2.98 -8.26
N LEU A 47 15.18 -1.88 -8.57
CA LEU A 47 15.09 -0.62 -7.83
C LEU A 47 14.05 0.29 -8.48
N CYS A 48 13.05 0.76 -7.72
CA CYS A 48 12.04 1.68 -8.24
C CYS A 48 12.69 3.01 -8.67
N THR A 49 12.29 3.55 -9.82
CA THR A 49 12.82 4.80 -10.37
C THR A 49 12.33 6.06 -9.66
N LYS A 50 11.28 5.94 -8.85
CA LYS A 50 10.62 7.04 -8.15
C LYS A 50 9.97 6.55 -6.86
N ALA A 51 9.52 7.49 -6.03
CA ALA A 51 8.63 7.19 -4.91
C ALA A 51 7.40 6.40 -5.43
N THR A 52 7.14 5.26 -4.81
CA THR A 52 6.17 4.27 -5.29
C THR A 52 5.37 3.74 -4.10
N PRO A 53 4.02 3.67 -4.18
CA PRO A 53 3.20 3.14 -3.10
C PRO A 53 3.64 1.75 -2.64
N THR A 54 3.57 1.50 -1.33
CA THR A 54 3.75 0.17 -0.73
C THR A 54 2.93 -0.92 -1.42
N PRO A 55 1.62 -0.72 -1.73
CA PRO A 55 0.85 -1.73 -2.46
C PRO A 55 1.43 -2.09 -3.82
N LEU A 56 1.93 -1.10 -4.57
CA LEU A 56 2.55 -1.33 -5.88
C LEU A 56 3.84 -2.14 -5.78
N ILE A 57 4.69 -1.80 -4.81
CA ILE A 57 5.94 -2.53 -4.57
C ILE A 57 5.63 -3.98 -4.18
N SER A 58 4.61 -4.17 -3.33
CA SER A 58 4.14 -5.50 -2.94
C SER A 58 3.61 -6.28 -4.14
N TYR A 59 2.74 -5.69 -4.96
CA TYR A 59 2.23 -6.30 -6.18
C TYR A 59 3.36 -6.66 -7.17
N GLY A 60 4.38 -5.79 -7.27
CA GLY A 60 5.58 -6.02 -8.06
C GLY A 60 6.26 -7.35 -7.72
N VAL A 61 6.27 -7.76 -6.45
CA VAL A 61 6.86 -9.05 -6.03
C VAL A 61 6.18 -10.21 -6.73
N LYS A 62 4.84 -10.20 -6.75
CA LYS A 62 4.04 -11.23 -7.42
C LYS A 62 4.24 -11.18 -8.93
N ALA A 63 4.21 -9.98 -9.52
CA ALA A 63 4.30 -9.80 -10.96
C ALA A 63 5.68 -10.18 -11.54
N GLN A 64 6.76 -9.88 -10.82
CA GLN A 64 8.13 -10.20 -11.23
C GLN A 64 8.60 -11.58 -10.74
N GLY A 65 7.80 -12.25 -9.90
CA GLY A 65 8.23 -13.48 -9.23
C GLY A 65 9.41 -13.27 -8.28
N ALA A 66 9.58 -12.06 -7.73
CA ALA A 66 10.71 -11.71 -6.88
C ALA A 66 10.73 -12.50 -5.56
N GLY A 67 11.89 -12.59 -4.92
CA GLY A 67 12.05 -13.26 -3.62
C GLY A 67 11.50 -12.45 -2.43
N GLY A 68 11.06 -11.22 -2.68
CA GLY A 68 10.50 -10.31 -1.69
C GLY A 68 10.70 -8.86 -2.12
N ALA A 69 10.38 -7.93 -1.22
CA ALA A 69 10.69 -6.52 -1.40
C ALA A 69 11.15 -5.85 -0.10
N VAL A 70 11.94 -4.79 -0.24
CA VAL A 70 12.16 -3.81 0.81
C VAL A 70 11.44 -2.52 0.41
N VAL A 71 10.69 -1.95 1.36
CA VAL A 71 10.06 -0.65 1.21
C VAL A 71 10.63 0.30 2.25
N ILE A 72 11.27 1.37 1.79
CA ILE A 72 11.75 2.45 2.66
C ILE A 72 10.62 3.44 2.90
N THR A 73 10.01 3.33 4.08
CA THR A 73 8.87 4.16 4.48
C THR A 73 8.58 3.98 5.98
N ALA A 74 8.08 5.04 6.62
CA ALA A 74 7.41 4.97 7.92
C ALA A 74 5.89 5.24 7.82
N SER A 75 5.26 4.93 6.68
CA SER A 75 3.81 5.02 6.43
C SER A 75 3.21 6.37 6.85
N HIS A 76 2.51 6.40 7.97
CA HIS A 76 1.76 7.54 8.47
C HIS A 76 2.49 8.30 9.60
N ASN A 77 3.68 7.85 10.04
CA ASN A 77 4.43 8.50 11.09
C ASN A 77 4.85 9.94 10.70
N PRO A 78 5.14 10.83 11.67
CA PRO A 78 5.61 12.19 11.39
C PRO A 78 6.84 12.26 10.46
N ALA A 79 7.07 13.42 9.85
CA ALA A 79 8.11 13.65 8.84
C ALA A 79 9.55 13.27 9.27
N ILE A 80 9.84 13.37 10.57
CA ILE A 80 11.16 13.04 11.14
C ILE A 80 11.47 11.53 11.11
N TRP A 81 10.46 10.70 10.88
CA TRP A 81 10.61 9.25 10.82
C TRP A 81 10.87 8.79 9.39
N ASN A 82 11.68 7.76 9.26
CA ASN A 82 11.72 6.87 8.10
C ASN A 82 11.75 5.43 8.60
N GLY A 83 11.60 4.45 7.72
CA GLY A 83 11.46 3.07 8.13
C GLY A 83 11.90 2.08 7.07
N PHE A 84 11.95 0.82 7.46
CA PHE A 84 12.38 -0.30 6.64
C PHE A 84 11.36 -1.42 6.80
N LYS A 85 10.56 -1.67 5.76
CA LYS A 85 9.58 -2.77 5.73
C LYS A 85 10.10 -3.88 4.82
N TYR A 86 9.91 -5.13 5.22
CA TYR A 86 10.11 -6.29 4.34
C TYR A 86 8.77 -6.87 3.89
N LYS A 87 8.66 -7.17 2.60
CA LYS A 87 7.55 -7.91 1.98
C LYS A 87 8.07 -9.28 1.56
N THR A 88 7.31 -10.31 1.88
CA THR A 88 7.66 -11.71 1.55
C THR A 88 7.48 -11.97 0.07
N GLU A 89 7.91 -13.14 -0.39
CA GLU A 89 7.66 -13.68 -1.73
C GLU A 89 6.17 -13.85 -2.06
N TYR A 90 5.28 -13.77 -1.06
CA TYR A 90 3.83 -13.80 -1.20
C TYR A 90 3.20 -12.41 -1.38
N ALA A 91 4.02 -11.37 -1.55
CA ALA A 91 3.57 -9.98 -1.67
C ALA A 91 2.79 -9.47 -0.44
N SER A 92 3.05 -10.05 0.74
CA SER A 92 2.43 -9.69 2.01
C SER A 92 3.44 -9.06 2.97
N SER A 93 2.94 -8.41 4.02
CA SER A 93 3.74 -8.10 5.21
C SER A 93 4.36 -9.38 5.79
N ALA A 94 5.58 -9.25 6.31
CA ALA A 94 6.30 -10.35 6.95
C ALA A 94 5.57 -10.80 8.23
N PRO A 95 5.34 -12.10 8.43
CA PRO A 95 4.86 -12.61 9.71
C PRO A 95 5.97 -12.56 10.78
N PRO A 96 5.62 -12.61 12.08
CA PRO A 96 6.59 -12.43 13.17
C PRO A 96 7.82 -13.35 13.12
N GLU A 97 7.66 -14.59 12.64
CA GLU A 97 8.76 -15.53 12.49
C GLU A 97 9.79 -15.09 11.42
N VAL A 98 9.33 -14.47 10.33
CA VAL A 98 10.20 -13.91 9.29
C VAL A 98 10.89 -12.65 9.81
N GLU A 99 10.16 -11.79 10.53
CA GLU A 99 10.72 -10.59 11.20
C GLU A 99 11.88 -11.00 12.12
N ALA A 100 11.65 -11.97 13.01
CA ALA A 100 12.63 -12.45 13.97
C ALA A 100 13.89 -13.05 13.32
N GLU A 101 13.74 -13.79 12.21
CA GLU A 101 14.88 -14.32 11.47
C GLU A 101 15.74 -13.21 10.82
N ILE A 102 15.11 -12.21 10.22
CA ILE A 102 15.81 -11.07 9.61
C ILE A 102 16.52 -10.24 10.69
N GLU A 103 15.85 -9.99 11.81
CA GLU A 103 16.43 -9.29 12.97
C GLU A 103 17.63 -10.05 13.53
N SER A 104 17.53 -11.37 13.70
CA SER A 104 18.64 -12.21 14.16
C SER A 104 19.84 -12.13 13.21
N ASN A 105 19.60 -12.22 11.90
CA ASN A 105 20.64 -12.06 10.88
C ASN A 105 21.29 -10.66 10.92
N ALA A 106 20.49 -9.62 11.16
CA ALA A 106 20.98 -8.24 11.29
C ALA A 106 21.83 -8.07 12.56
N SER A 107 21.38 -8.57 13.72
CA SER A 107 22.14 -8.55 14.97
C SER A 107 23.47 -9.27 14.85
N ARG A 108 23.50 -10.43 14.17
CA ARG A 108 24.75 -11.14 13.89
C ARG A 108 25.70 -10.29 13.05
N THR A 109 25.21 -9.67 11.98
CA THR A 109 26.03 -8.80 11.11
C THR A 109 26.64 -7.64 11.90
N LEU A 110 25.86 -7.01 12.79
CA LEU A 110 26.35 -5.93 13.65
C LEU A 110 27.43 -6.39 14.63
N ALA A 111 27.33 -7.62 15.14
CA ALA A 111 28.30 -8.18 16.07
C ALA A 111 29.60 -8.65 15.40
N THR A 112 29.53 -9.25 14.20
CA THR A 112 30.70 -9.81 13.51
C THR A 112 31.41 -8.79 12.63
N GLY A 113 30.74 -7.70 12.26
CA GLY A 113 31.14 -6.89 11.11
C GLY A 113 30.97 -7.67 9.80
N GLY A 114 31.22 -7.01 8.68
CA GLY A 114 31.13 -7.62 7.34
C GLY A 114 29.81 -7.30 6.63
N ILE A 115 29.75 -6.09 6.06
CA ILE A 115 28.71 -5.72 5.11
C ILE A 115 29.35 -5.82 3.72
N ASN A 116 28.88 -6.75 2.90
CA ASN A 116 29.26 -6.79 1.50
C ASN A 116 28.40 -5.77 0.75
N GLN A 117 29.06 -4.83 0.07
CA GLN A 117 28.40 -3.82 -0.75
C GLN A 117 29.26 -3.52 -1.98
N THR A 118 28.62 -3.11 -3.06
CA THR A 118 29.26 -2.57 -4.26
C THR A 118 28.60 -1.22 -4.57
N PRO A 119 29.36 -0.21 -5.06
CA PRO A 119 28.77 1.07 -5.46
C PRO A 119 27.61 0.88 -6.43
N LEU A 120 26.54 1.67 -6.28
CA LEU A 120 25.33 1.53 -7.10
C LEU A 120 25.63 1.62 -8.60
N THR A 121 26.55 2.49 -9.01
CA THR A 121 26.96 2.65 -10.40
C THR A 121 27.57 1.37 -10.98
N GLU A 122 28.46 0.71 -10.23
CA GLU A 122 29.07 -0.57 -10.64
C GLU A 122 28.02 -1.69 -10.68
N ALA A 123 27.10 -1.70 -9.71
CA ALA A 123 26.02 -2.69 -9.65
C ALA A 123 25.08 -2.61 -10.87
N VAL A 124 24.79 -1.39 -11.34
CA VAL A 124 23.99 -1.14 -12.54
C VAL A 124 24.74 -1.57 -13.80
N GLU A 125 26.03 -1.21 -13.92
CA GLU A 125 26.88 -1.62 -15.05
C GLU A 125 27.03 -3.15 -15.17
N GLN A 126 27.09 -3.84 -14.03
CA GLN A 126 27.13 -5.31 -13.95
C GLN A 126 25.76 -5.96 -14.19
N GLY A 127 24.69 -5.18 -14.33
CA GLY A 127 23.32 -5.67 -14.46
C GLY A 127 22.74 -6.30 -13.18
N LEU A 128 23.40 -6.14 -12.04
CA LEU A 128 22.92 -6.58 -10.72
C LEU A 128 21.83 -5.68 -10.17
N VAL A 129 21.81 -4.40 -10.53
CA VAL A 129 20.71 -3.48 -10.23
C VAL A 129 20.04 -3.06 -11.53
N GLU A 130 18.72 -3.14 -11.57
CA GLU A 130 17.88 -2.69 -12.67
C GLU A 130 16.85 -1.70 -12.16
N TYR A 131 16.79 -0.54 -12.78
CA TYR A 131 15.75 0.45 -12.49
C TYR A 131 14.43 0.04 -13.15
N ILE A 132 13.36 -0.02 -12.36
CA ILE A 132 12.04 -0.46 -12.82
C ILE A 132 10.96 0.59 -12.54
N ASN A 133 9.95 0.63 -13.41
CA ASN A 133 8.70 1.35 -13.19
C ASN A 133 7.56 0.33 -13.02
N LEU A 134 6.95 0.30 -11.83
CA LEU A 134 5.87 -0.63 -11.50
C LEU A 134 4.48 -0.12 -11.91
N ASP A 135 4.34 1.15 -12.30
CA ASP A 135 3.04 1.74 -12.66
C ASP A 135 2.30 0.93 -13.74
N PRO A 136 2.92 0.55 -14.89
CA PRO A 136 2.17 -0.07 -15.98
C PRO A 136 1.59 -1.43 -15.60
N ILE A 137 2.37 -2.25 -14.89
CA ILE A 137 1.92 -3.59 -14.47
C ILE A 137 0.84 -3.51 -13.39
N TYR A 138 0.89 -2.49 -12.52
CA TYR A 138 -0.13 -2.26 -11.53
C TYR A 138 -1.42 -1.74 -12.18
N PHE A 139 -1.34 -0.78 -13.09
CA PHE A 139 -2.52 -0.29 -13.81
C PHE A 139 -3.20 -1.39 -14.61
N ASP A 140 -2.45 -2.23 -15.32
CA ASP A 140 -3.00 -3.40 -16.01
C ASP A 140 -3.72 -4.34 -15.03
N HIS A 141 -3.18 -4.54 -13.83
CA HIS A 141 -3.84 -5.34 -12.80
C HIS A 141 -5.14 -4.71 -12.31
N ILE A 142 -5.13 -3.41 -12.02
CA ILE A 142 -6.31 -2.68 -11.52
C ILE A 142 -7.46 -2.77 -12.52
N THR A 143 -7.20 -2.70 -13.84
CA THR A 143 -8.27 -2.86 -14.85
C THR A 143 -8.97 -4.23 -14.83
N LYS A 144 -8.35 -5.25 -14.23
CA LYS A 144 -8.96 -6.59 -14.06
C LYS A 144 -9.85 -6.67 -12.81
N LEU A 145 -9.70 -5.71 -11.89
CA LEU A 145 -10.41 -5.65 -10.61
C LEU A 145 -11.61 -4.70 -10.65
N ILE A 146 -11.52 -3.65 -11.47
CA ILE A 146 -12.54 -2.60 -11.58
C ILE A 146 -12.69 -2.07 -13.02
N ASN A 147 -13.92 -1.71 -13.40
CA ASN A 147 -14.22 -1.13 -14.71
C ASN A 147 -13.88 0.37 -14.75
N LEU A 148 -12.60 0.70 -14.94
CA LEU A 148 -12.16 2.10 -15.01
C LEU A 148 -12.85 2.89 -16.14
N SER A 149 -13.29 2.24 -17.21
CA SER A 149 -13.97 2.92 -18.31
C SER A 149 -15.33 3.46 -17.88
N GLU A 150 -16.09 2.69 -17.11
CA GLU A 150 -17.37 3.10 -16.54
C GLU A 150 -17.17 4.17 -15.45
N LEU A 151 -16.21 3.96 -14.56
CA LEU A 151 -15.90 4.93 -13.51
C LEU A 151 -15.45 6.29 -14.06
N ARG A 152 -14.71 6.31 -15.17
CA ARG A 152 -14.33 7.56 -15.87
C ARG A 152 -15.52 8.32 -16.48
N GLN A 153 -16.66 7.66 -16.66
CA GLN A 153 -17.93 8.27 -17.11
C GLN A 153 -18.81 8.71 -15.95
N ALA A 154 -18.50 8.29 -14.71
CA ALA A 154 -19.15 8.83 -13.52
C ALA A 154 -18.86 10.34 -13.49
N LYS A 155 -19.92 11.15 -13.54
CA LYS A 155 -19.83 12.62 -13.56
C LYS A 155 -19.52 13.15 -12.15
N LEU A 156 -18.51 12.56 -11.53
CA LEU A 156 -18.05 12.89 -10.19
C LEU A 156 -16.97 13.96 -10.28
N LYS A 157 -16.99 14.86 -9.31
CA LYS A 157 -15.88 15.71 -8.99
C LYS A 157 -15.26 15.20 -7.70
N ILE A 158 -13.99 14.81 -7.74
CA ILE A 158 -13.27 14.26 -6.60
C ILE A 158 -12.10 15.16 -6.22
N VAL A 159 -11.90 15.35 -4.92
CA VAL A 159 -10.69 15.99 -4.39
C VAL A 159 -9.81 14.91 -3.79
N VAL A 160 -8.55 14.84 -4.21
CA VAL A 160 -7.59 13.83 -3.75
C VAL A 160 -6.47 14.52 -2.99
N ASP A 161 -6.18 14.03 -1.78
CA ASP A 161 -5.06 14.45 -0.94
C ASP A 161 -4.11 13.26 -0.75
N PRO A 162 -3.06 13.10 -1.56
CA PRO A 162 -2.05 12.09 -1.33
C PRO A 162 -1.15 12.42 -0.13
N MET A 163 -1.42 13.53 0.58
CA MET A 163 -0.71 13.98 1.77
C MET A 163 0.81 14.07 1.56
N TYR A 164 1.24 14.60 0.40
CA TYR A 164 2.65 14.65 -0.04
C TYR A 164 3.34 13.27 -0.20
N GLY A 165 2.58 12.17 -0.08
CA GLY A 165 3.05 10.79 -0.05
C GLY A 165 3.28 10.16 -1.43
N ALA A 166 3.47 8.85 -1.45
CA ALA A 166 3.74 8.09 -2.66
C ALA A 166 2.52 7.94 -3.59
N GLY A 167 1.30 8.24 -3.12
CA GLY A 167 0.06 8.16 -3.88
C GLY A 167 -0.17 9.29 -4.89
N ILE A 168 0.74 10.26 -4.98
CA ILE A 168 0.64 11.42 -5.88
C ILE A 168 0.38 10.99 -7.34
N GLY A 169 -0.65 11.56 -7.96
CA GLY A 169 -0.96 11.38 -9.37
C GLY A 169 -1.64 10.06 -9.73
N TYR A 170 -1.80 9.12 -8.80
CA TYR A 170 -2.35 7.79 -9.11
C TYR A 170 -3.83 7.85 -9.48
N PHE A 171 -4.66 8.49 -8.66
CA PHE A 171 -6.08 8.67 -8.99
C PHE A 171 -6.25 9.50 -10.26
N LYS A 172 -5.46 10.57 -10.45
CA LYS A 172 -5.48 11.38 -11.67
C LYS A 172 -5.11 10.58 -12.92
N THR A 173 -4.15 9.66 -12.83
CA THR A 173 -3.74 8.81 -13.97
C THR A 173 -4.77 7.73 -14.26
N LEU A 174 -5.30 7.08 -13.22
CA LEU A 174 -6.28 6.00 -13.34
C LEU A 174 -7.65 6.51 -13.80
N LEU A 175 -8.07 7.68 -13.34
CA LEU A 175 -9.40 8.23 -13.58
C LEU A 175 -9.41 9.40 -14.56
N GLY A 176 -8.26 9.96 -14.94
CA GLY A 176 -8.20 11.10 -15.86
C GLY A 176 -8.97 10.85 -17.15
N GLY A 177 -9.99 11.67 -17.42
CA GLY A 177 -10.95 11.46 -18.50
C GLY A 177 -11.91 12.65 -18.67
N ARG A 178 -12.84 12.57 -19.62
CA ARG A 178 -13.72 13.71 -19.98
C ARG A 178 -14.85 14.01 -18.98
N ALA A 179 -15.29 13.06 -18.17
CA ALA A 179 -16.49 13.22 -17.34
C ALA A 179 -16.20 13.30 -15.83
N ILE A 180 -15.22 12.54 -15.33
CA ILE A 180 -14.75 12.63 -13.95
C ILE A 180 -13.69 13.74 -13.82
N GLU A 181 -13.88 14.64 -12.86
CA GLU A 181 -12.92 15.71 -12.54
C GLU A 181 -12.12 15.31 -11.31
N VAL A 182 -10.79 15.24 -11.45
CA VAL A 182 -9.87 14.92 -10.34
C VAL A 182 -9.05 16.14 -9.99
N VAL A 183 -9.25 16.67 -8.79
CA VAL A 183 -8.47 17.80 -8.26
C VAL A 183 -7.56 17.29 -7.15
N GLU A 184 -6.25 17.46 -7.32
CA GLU A 184 -5.29 17.07 -6.28
C GLU A 184 -4.85 18.29 -5.46
N ILE A 185 -4.74 18.10 -4.14
CA ILE A 185 -4.08 19.01 -3.20
C ILE A 185 -2.86 18.32 -2.61
N ASN A 186 -1.87 19.05 -2.09
CA ASN A 186 -0.66 18.47 -1.47
C ASN A 186 0.04 17.43 -2.37
N SER A 187 0.04 17.66 -3.68
CA SER A 187 0.48 16.72 -4.71
C SER A 187 1.89 17.01 -5.25
N GLU A 188 2.64 17.83 -4.55
CA GLU A 188 4.07 18.03 -4.76
C GLU A 188 4.91 17.13 -3.85
N ARG A 189 6.14 16.81 -4.26
CA ARG A 189 7.09 16.15 -3.37
C ARG A 189 7.48 17.11 -2.25
N ASN A 190 7.08 16.79 -1.02
CA ASN A 190 7.53 17.53 0.16
C ASN A 190 7.76 16.59 1.37
N PRO A 191 9.01 16.21 1.67
CA PRO A 191 9.32 15.27 2.75
C PRO A 191 9.02 15.82 4.15
N LEU A 192 8.72 17.12 4.29
CA LEU A 192 8.36 17.75 5.57
C LEU A 192 6.88 17.56 5.96
N PHE A 193 6.02 17.13 5.02
CA PHE A 193 4.57 17.03 5.22
C PHE A 193 3.99 18.29 5.90
N PRO A 194 4.13 19.49 5.30
CA PRO A 194 3.86 20.75 5.99
C PRO A 194 2.41 20.84 6.49
N GLY A 195 2.25 21.08 7.80
CA GLY A 195 0.96 21.31 8.43
C GLY A 195 0.13 20.04 8.70
N ILE A 196 0.63 18.84 8.37
CA ILE A 196 -0.08 17.57 8.57
C ILE A 196 0.88 16.45 8.97
N GLN A 197 0.39 15.49 9.75
CA GLN A 197 0.98 14.15 9.73
C GLN A 197 0.36 13.39 8.55
N PRO A 198 1.10 12.58 7.76
CA PRO A 198 0.56 11.86 6.61
C PRO A 198 -0.28 10.65 7.02
N GLU A 199 -1.23 10.87 7.94
CA GLU A 199 -2.18 9.90 8.47
C GLU A 199 -3.60 10.38 8.14
N PRO A 200 -4.41 9.62 7.38
CA PRO A 200 -5.71 10.06 6.87
C PRO A 200 -6.81 9.93 7.93
N ILE A 201 -6.66 10.69 9.02
CA ILE A 201 -7.64 10.85 10.10
C ILE A 201 -8.21 12.28 10.09
N ALA A 202 -9.41 12.45 10.63
CA ALA A 202 -10.14 13.73 10.63
C ALA A 202 -9.27 14.95 10.99
N ALA A 203 -8.38 14.82 11.99
CA ALA A 203 -7.51 15.90 12.46
C ALA A 203 -6.52 16.42 11.38
N ASN A 204 -6.10 15.56 10.44
CA ASN A 204 -5.15 15.92 9.38
C ASN A 204 -5.85 16.28 8.05
N LEU A 205 -7.17 16.10 7.95
CA LEU A 205 -7.92 16.25 6.69
C LEU A 205 -8.75 17.56 6.62
N ALA A 206 -8.46 18.54 7.48
CA ALA A 206 -9.18 19.82 7.50
C ALA A 206 -9.10 20.57 6.16
N LYS A 207 -7.93 20.54 5.50
CA LYS A 207 -7.74 21.13 4.16
C LYS A 207 -8.58 20.40 3.12
N LEU A 208 -8.58 19.06 3.12
CA LEU A 208 -9.40 18.26 2.23
C LEU A 208 -10.89 18.53 2.43
N SER A 209 -11.38 18.50 3.68
CA SER A 209 -12.76 18.83 4.05
C SER A 209 -13.20 20.20 3.56
N THR A 210 -12.35 21.22 3.75
CA THR A 210 -12.63 22.58 3.29
C THR A 210 -12.69 22.63 1.76
N THR A 211 -11.72 22.00 1.09
CA THR A 211 -11.63 21.99 -0.38
C THR A 211 -12.83 21.28 -1.02
N VAL A 212 -13.30 20.17 -0.44
CA VAL A 212 -14.49 19.45 -0.91
C VAL A 212 -15.71 20.37 -0.92
N LYS A 213 -15.96 21.09 0.17
CA LYS A 213 -17.06 22.05 0.27
C LYS A 213 -16.92 23.23 -0.69
N GLU A 214 -15.74 23.85 -0.73
CA GLU A 214 -15.47 25.02 -1.58
C GLU A 214 -15.63 24.69 -3.07
N GLN A 215 -15.20 23.50 -3.48
CA GLN A 215 -15.29 23.06 -4.85
C GLN A 215 -16.58 22.33 -5.21
N ARG A 216 -17.47 22.12 -4.22
CA ARG A 216 -18.70 21.30 -4.36
C ARG A 216 -18.39 19.93 -4.96
N ALA A 217 -17.32 19.32 -4.47
CA ALA A 217 -16.93 17.98 -4.89
C ALA A 217 -17.87 16.94 -4.26
N ASN A 218 -18.02 15.79 -4.93
CA ASN A 218 -18.85 14.69 -4.46
C ASN A 218 -18.19 13.90 -3.33
N VAL A 219 -16.85 13.87 -3.29
CA VAL A 219 -16.08 13.12 -2.30
C VAL A 219 -14.65 13.65 -2.22
N GLY A 220 -14.07 13.60 -1.03
CA GLY A 220 -12.65 13.74 -0.78
C GLY A 220 -12.01 12.38 -0.48
N ILE A 221 -10.86 12.10 -1.08
CA ILE A 221 -10.07 10.89 -0.84
C ILE A 221 -8.68 11.29 -0.37
N ALA A 222 -8.20 10.70 0.71
CA ALA A 222 -6.83 10.86 1.18
C ALA A 222 -6.09 9.54 1.25
N THR A 223 -4.80 9.53 0.90
CA THR A 223 -3.91 8.37 1.14
C THR A 223 -2.80 8.76 2.09
N ASP A 224 -2.34 7.80 2.91
CA ASP A 224 -1.21 8.01 3.80
C ASP A 224 0.14 8.07 3.06
N GLY A 225 1.25 8.24 3.79
CA GLY A 225 2.56 8.50 3.21
C GLY A 225 3.05 7.46 2.18
N ASP A 226 2.72 6.17 2.37
CA ASP A 226 3.01 5.09 1.41
C ASP A 226 1.78 4.52 0.69
N ALA A 227 0.64 5.21 0.83
CA ALA A 227 -0.63 4.93 0.17
C ALA A 227 -1.18 3.51 0.35
N ASP A 228 -0.92 2.89 1.51
CA ASP A 228 -1.55 1.63 1.91
C ASP A 228 -2.88 1.85 2.66
N ARG A 229 -3.18 3.08 3.10
CA ARG A 229 -4.44 3.47 3.75
C ARG A 229 -5.23 4.50 2.96
N ILE A 230 -6.52 4.58 3.28
CA ILE A 230 -7.44 5.59 2.75
C ILE A 230 -8.25 6.29 3.86
N GLY A 231 -8.47 7.59 3.68
CA GLY A 231 -9.49 8.37 4.39
C GLY A 231 -10.50 8.95 3.41
N ILE A 232 -11.75 9.07 3.84
CA ILE A 232 -12.86 9.53 3.01
C ILE A 232 -13.54 10.72 3.66
N ILE A 233 -13.86 11.73 2.86
CA ILE A 233 -14.67 12.90 3.21
C ILE A 233 -15.90 12.90 2.30
N ASP A 234 -17.10 13.04 2.86
CA ASP A 234 -18.34 13.15 2.06
C ASP A 234 -18.48 14.53 1.38
N GLU A 235 -19.54 14.71 0.59
CA GLU A 235 -19.83 15.97 -0.10
C GLU A 235 -20.08 17.16 0.85
N ASN A 236 -20.41 16.91 2.11
CA ASN A 236 -20.63 17.92 3.15
C ASN A 236 -19.32 18.30 3.88
N GLY A 237 -18.20 17.69 3.51
CA GLY A 237 -16.92 17.89 4.18
C GLY A 237 -16.80 17.11 5.50
N GLU A 238 -17.67 16.14 5.76
CA GLU A 238 -17.65 15.30 6.95
C GLU A 238 -16.74 14.07 6.75
N PHE A 239 -15.98 13.74 7.79
CA PHE A 239 -15.09 12.59 7.75
C PHE A 239 -15.87 11.29 8.02
N LEU A 240 -15.76 10.35 7.08
CA LEU A 240 -16.23 8.98 7.29
C LEU A 240 -15.18 8.23 8.08
N THR A 241 -15.57 7.72 9.25
CA THR A 241 -14.70 6.86 10.05
C THR A 241 -14.28 5.62 9.27
N GLN A 242 -13.08 5.11 9.54
CA GLN A 242 -12.58 3.87 8.95
C GLN A 242 -13.55 2.70 9.18
N LEU A 243 -14.27 2.72 10.31
CA LEU A 243 -15.31 1.73 10.61
C LEU A 243 -16.49 1.79 9.62
N GLN A 244 -16.90 3.00 9.22
CA GLN A 244 -17.94 3.20 8.21
C GLN A 244 -17.42 2.82 6.81
N VAL A 245 -16.21 3.26 6.46
CA VAL A 245 -15.59 2.95 5.16
C VAL A 245 -15.44 1.43 4.98
N PHE A 246 -14.99 0.70 6.00
CA PHE A 246 -14.88 -0.76 5.90
C PHE A 246 -16.25 -1.43 5.70
N ALA A 247 -17.28 -0.98 6.41
CA ALA A 247 -18.63 -1.50 6.23
C ALA A 247 -19.16 -1.24 4.82
N LEU A 248 -18.91 -0.05 4.26
CA LEU A 248 -19.32 0.33 2.90
C LEU A 248 -18.59 -0.48 1.84
N LEU A 249 -17.27 -0.67 1.98
CA LEU A 249 -16.49 -1.50 1.06
C LEU A 249 -16.95 -2.97 1.10
N ALA A 250 -17.23 -3.52 2.28
CA ALA A 250 -17.77 -4.87 2.39
C ALA A 250 -19.18 -4.98 1.78
N LEU A 251 -20.05 -3.99 2.03
CA LEU A 251 -21.37 -3.91 1.43
C LEU A 251 -21.29 -3.84 -0.10
N TYR A 252 -20.40 -3.03 -0.66
CA TYR A 252 -20.17 -2.93 -2.10
C TYR A 252 -19.83 -4.29 -2.72
N LEU A 253 -18.89 -5.03 -2.12
CA LEU A 253 -18.49 -6.33 -2.64
C LEU A 253 -19.63 -7.36 -2.53
N LEU A 254 -20.40 -7.35 -1.44
CA LEU A 254 -21.47 -8.31 -1.18
C LEU A 254 -22.77 -8.00 -1.95
N GLU A 255 -23.25 -6.76 -1.88
CA GLU A 255 -24.54 -6.36 -2.44
C GLU A 255 -24.42 -5.94 -3.90
N ILE A 256 -23.52 -4.99 -4.18
CA ILE A 256 -23.42 -4.36 -5.50
C ILE A 256 -22.76 -5.30 -6.51
N ARG A 257 -21.63 -5.91 -6.13
CA ARG A 257 -20.92 -6.88 -6.99
C ARG A 257 -21.46 -8.31 -6.87
N GLY A 258 -22.33 -8.58 -5.90
CA GLY A 258 -22.90 -9.92 -5.68
C GLY A 258 -21.87 -10.98 -5.27
N GLU A 259 -20.66 -10.59 -4.84
CA GLU A 259 -19.61 -11.53 -4.50
C GLU A 259 -19.88 -12.21 -3.15
N ARG A 260 -19.35 -13.42 -2.94
CA ARG A 260 -19.42 -14.13 -1.67
C ARG A 260 -18.04 -14.67 -1.30
N GLY A 261 -17.72 -14.65 -0.02
CA GLY A 261 -16.44 -15.10 0.54
C GLY A 261 -16.27 -14.62 1.97
N ALA A 262 -15.32 -15.20 2.69
CA ALA A 262 -15.01 -14.79 4.06
C ALA A 262 -14.67 -13.31 4.16
N MET A 263 -14.95 -12.68 5.29
CA MET A 263 -14.43 -11.36 5.64
C MET A 263 -13.51 -11.48 6.85
N VAL A 264 -12.39 -10.74 6.85
CA VAL A 264 -11.42 -10.78 7.95
C VAL A 264 -11.29 -9.40 8.57
N LYS A 265 -11.38 -9.31 9.89
CA LYS A 265 -11.40 -8.03 10.61
C LYS A 265 -10.51 -8.08 11.85
N THR A 266 -9.94 -6.95 12.28
CA THR A 266 -9.31 -6.86 13.61
C THR A 266 -10.38 -6.67 14.70
N ILE A 267 -10.05 -7.01 15.95
CA ILE A 267 -10.94 -6.87 17.11
C ILE A 267 -11.46 -5.43 17.32
N THR A 268 -10.71 -4.43 16.89
CA THR A 268 -10.98 -2.99 17.05
C THR A 268 -11.78 -2.38 15.89
N THR A 269 -12.13 -3.16 14.87
CA THR A 269 -12.92 -2.67 13.71
C THR A 269 -14.44 -2.86 13.87
N THR A 270 -15.20 -2.48 12.83
CA THR A 270 -16.66 -2.35 12.87
C THR A 270 -17.38 -3.67 13.13
N SER A 271 -18.39 -3.64 14.00
CA SER A 271 -19.30 -4.77 14.21
C SER A 271 -20.27 -4.98 13.05
N MET A 272 -20.33 -4.03 12.11
CA MET A 272 -21.16 -4.15 10.90
C MET A 272 -20.77 -5.34 10.02
N LEU A 273 -19.50 -5.79 10.02
CA LEU A 273 -19.13 -7.00 9.27
C LEU A 273 -19.86 -8.24 9.80
N TYR A 274 -20.10 -8.35 11.11
CA TYR A 274 -20.89 -9.47 11.64
C TYR A 274 -22.33 -9.45 11.08
N ARG A 275 -22.95 -8.27 11.03
CA ARG A 275 -24.29 -8.10 10.46
C ARG A 275 -24.33 -8.42 8.97
N LEU A 276 -23.35 -7.93 8.21
CA LEU A 276 -23.23 -8.27 6.79
C LEU A 276 -22.97 -9.78 6.59
N GLY A 277 -22.15 -10.40 7.44
CA GLY A 277 -21.93 -11.84 7.44
C GLY A 277 -23.21 -12.64 7.64
N GLU A 278 -24.05 -12.23 8.60
CA GLU A 278 -25.38 -12.82 8.85
C GLU A 278 -26.32 -12.65 7.64
N ILE A 279 -26.44 -11.42 7.11
CA ILE A 279 -27.35 -11.08 6.00
C ILE A 279 -26.98 -11.85 4.72
N TYR A 280 -25.69 -11.84 4.36
CA TYR A 280 -25.19 -12.42 3.11
C TYR A 280 -24.72 -13.87 3.25
N LYS A 281 -24.81 -14.43 4.47
CA LYS A 281 -24.45 -15.81 4.81
C LYS A 281 -22.99 -16.14 4.48
N VAL A 282 -22.08 -15.25 4.87
CA VAL A 282 -20.63 -15.42 4.70
C VAL A 282 -19.92 -15.41 6.05
N PRO A 283 -18.82 -16.17 6.21
CA PRO A 283 -18.09 -16.22 7.48
C PRO A 283 -17.33 -14.91 7.73
N VAL A 284 -17.17 -14.57 9.01
CA VAL A 284 -16.39 -13.42 9.48
C VAL A 284 -15.36 -13.91 10.49
N TYR A 285 -14.10 -13.63 10.23
CA TYR A 285 -12.96 -14.00 11.08
C TYR A 285 -12.42 -12.77 11.78
N GLU A 286 -12.12 -12.90 13.07
CA GLU A 286 -11.56 -11.82 13.87
C GLU A 286 -10.11 -12.13 14.28
N THR A 287 -9.24 -11.13 14.22
CA THR A 287 -7.81 -11.23 14.55
C THR A 287 -7.37 -10.17 15.56
N PRO A 288 -6.19 -10.32 16.18
CA PRO A 288 -5.48 -9.19 16.77
C PRO A 288 -5.19 -8.09 15.75
N VAL A 289 -4.81 -6.91 16.25
CA VAL A 289 -4.41 -5.77 15.40
C VAL A 289 -3.13 -6.10 14.64
N GLY A 290 -3.10 -5.80 13.34
CA GLY A 290 -1.96 -6.04 12.45
C GLY A 290 -2.35 -6.83 11.20
N PHE A 291 -2.09 -6.26 10.01
CA PHE A 291 -2.37 -6.93 8.73
C PHE A 291 -1.57 -8.23 8.56
N LYS A 292 -0.46 -8.39 9.31
CA LYS A 292 0.31 -9.63 9.40
C LYS A 292 -0.51 -10.82 9.95
N TYR A 293 -1.60 -10.57 10.67
CA TYR A 293 -2.56 -11.60 11.09
C TYR A 293 -3.74 -11.75 10.13
N ILE A 294 -4.11 -10.70 9.40
CA ILE A 294 -5.19 -10.71 8.41
C ILE A 294 -4.78 -11.50 7.16
N ALA A 295 -3.61 -11.19 6.60
CA ALA A 295 -3.15 -11.76 5.32
C ALA A 295 -3.13 -13.30 5.29
N PRO A 296 -2.62 -14.01 6.32
CA PRO A 296 -2.66 -15.47 6.35
C PRO A 296 -4.08 -16.05 6.28
N ILE A 297 -5.04 -15.44 7.00
CA ILE A 297 -6.43 -15.89 6.98
C ILE A 297 -7.08 -15.57 5.64
N MET A 298 -6.81 -14.39 5.06
CA MET A 298 -7.31 -14.05 3.73
C MET A 298 -6.89 -15.07 2.67
N MET A 299 -5.63 -15.54 2.73
CA MET A 299 -5.13 -16.57 1.84
C MET A 299 -5.77 -17.94 2.12
N ALA A 300 -5.85 -18.36 3.39
CA ALA A 300 -6.38 -19.66 3.78
C ALA A 300 -7.88 -19.81 3.46
N GLU A 301 -8.66 -18.76 3.69
CA GLU A 301 -10.11 -18.76 3.56
C GLU A 301 -10.59 -18.18 2.22
N ASN A 302 -9.67 -17.82 1.31
CA ASN A 302 -9.95 -17.11 0.07
C ASN A 302 -10.91 -15.91 0.31
N ALA A 303 -10.58 -15.12 1.34
CA ALA A 303 -11.45 -14.08 1.85
C ALA A 303 -11.68 -12.97 0.82
N LEU A 304 -12.90 -12.46 0.78
CA LEU A 304 -13.35 -11.38 -0.08
C LEU A 304 -12.65 -10.05 0.26
N VAL A 305 -12.56 -9.74 1.55
CA VAL A 305 -11.97 -8.49 2.05
C VAL A 305 -11.37 -8.68 3.45
N GLY A 306 -10.27 -7.99 3.71
CA GLY A 306 -9.65 -7.87 5.03
C GLY A 306 -9.40 -6.41 5.38
N GLY A 307 -9.54 -6.02 6.65
CA GLY A 307 -9.38 -4.62 7.04
C GLY A 307 -8.99 -4.38 8.49
N GLU A 308 -8.31 -3.25 8.71
CA GLU A 308 -7.88 -2.74 10.02
C GLU A 308 -8.52 -1.38 10.32
N GLU A 309 -8.59 -1.02 11.60
CA GLU A 309 -9.16 0.24 12.10
C GLU A 309 -8.39 1.48 11.62
N SER A 310 -7.17 1.27 11.13
CA SER A 310 -6.25 2.31 10.65
C SER A 310 -6.55 2.77 9.22
N GLY A 311 -7.54 2.18 8.54
CA GLY A 311 -7.99 2.60 7.21
C GLY A 311 -7.30 1.86 6.06
N GLY A 312 -6.61 0.76 6.35
CA GLY A 312 -6.02 -0.12 5.35
C GLY A 312 -6.90 -1.34 5.07
N TYR A 313 -7.14 -1.63 3.79
CA TYR A 313 -8.01 -2.71 3.34
C TYR A 313 -7.35 -3.52 2.21
N GLY A 314 -7.47 -4.84 2.27
CA GLY A 314 -7.02 -5.76 1.23
C GLY A 314 -8.21 -6.51 0.62
N PHE A 315 -8.08 -6.93 -0.64
CA PHE A 315 -9.19 -7.45 -1.44
C PHE A 315 -8.83 -8.75 -2.17
N ARG A 316 -9.81 -9.65 -2.32
CA ARG A 316 -9.64 -10.87 -3.12
C ARG A 316 -9.26 -10.55 -4.56
N GLY A 317 -8.45 -11.43 -5.15
CA GLY A 317 -7.94 -11.23 -6.52
C GLY A 317 -6.76 -10.27 -6.61
N HIS A 318 -6.48 -9.52 -5.55
CA HIS A 318 -5.31 -8.66 -5.39
C HIS A 318 -4.19 -9.37 -4.60
N MET A 319 -3.17 -8.64 -4.12
CA MET A 319 -2.26 -9.17 -3.11
C MET A 319 -2.94 -9.18 -1.72
N PRO A 320 -2.55 -10.09 -0.81
CA PRO A 320 -3.01 -10.10 0.57
C PRO A 320 -2.27 -9.00 1.37
N GLU A 321 -2.45 -7.75 0.95
CA GLU A 321 -1.91 -6.55 1.55
C GLU A 321 -2.89 -5.39 1.35
N ARG A 322 -2.71 -4.33 2.15
CA ARG A 322 -3.53 -3.13 2.07
C ARG A 322 -3.20 -2.33 0.82
N ASP A 323 -4.24 -1.84 0.16
CA ASP A 323 -4.13 -0.93 -0.98
C ASP A 323 -5.16 0.20 -0.86
N GLY A 324 -4.68 1.38 -0.48
CA GLY A 324 -5.52 2.58 -0.35
C GLY A 324 -6.01 3.10 -1.70
N ILE A 325 -5.27 2.87 -2.78
CA ILE A 325 -5.65 3.30 -4.13
C ILE A 325 -6.81 2.43 -4.61
N LEU A 326 -6.68 1.11 -4.54
CA LEU A 326 -7.76 0.18 -4.91
C LEU A 326 -9.00 0.38 -4.03
N ALA A 327 -8.82 0.56 -2.72
CA ALA A 327 -9.93 0.88 -1.82
C ALA A 327 -10.67 2.15 -2.25
N GLY A 328 -9.95 3.20 -2.65
CA GLY A 328 -10.55 4.43 -3.15
C GLY A 328 -11.31 4.24 -4.46
N LEU A 329 -10.78 3.43 -5.38
CA LEU A 329 -11.49 3.11 -6.62
C LEU A 329 -12.78 2.33 -6.36
N TYR A 330 -12.75 1.34 -5.47
CA TYR A 330 -13.97 0.61 -5.06
C TYR A 330 -14.97 1.50 -4.33
N PHE A 331 -14.50 2.44 -3.52
CA PHE A 331 -15.39 3.42 -2.89
C PHE A 331 -16.07 4.30 -3.93
N LEU A 332 -15.34 4.75 -4.95
CA LEU A 332 -15.91 5.56 -6.04
C LEU A 332 -16.88 4.77 -6.92
N ASP A 333 -16.63 3.47 -7.15
CA ASP A 333 -17.52 2.61 -7.93
C ASP A 333 -18.79 2.19 -7.17
N LEU A 334 -18.79 2.31 -5.84
CA LEU A 334 -19.99 2.18 -5.02
C LEU A 334 -20.93 3.40 -5.16
N MET A 335 -20.40 4.59 -5.47
CA MET A 335 -21.16 5.85 -5.56
C MET A 335 -21.95 5.99 -6.86
#